data_AF-A0A7V6TM48-F1
#
_entry.id   AF-A0A7V6TM48-F1
#
_cell.length_a   1.000
_cell.length_b   1.000
_cell.length_c   1.000
_cell.angle_alpha   90.00
_cell.angle_beta   90.00
_cell.angle_gamma   90.00
#
_symmetry.space_group_name_H-M   'P 1'
#
loop_
_entity.id
_entity.type
_entity.pdbx_description
1 polymer ?
#
loop_
_entity_poly.entity_id
_entity_poly.type
_entity_poly.pdbx_seq_one_letter_code
_entity_poly.pdbx_strand_id
1 'polypeptide(L)'
;MKKLTLTIIIVILAAFISACSVDNMEISENIEAPRNMNLPIEGRYIIEDYKLSAISTMTEEDAKAFLGREAIFNENLVSIGDDYCYEPNYKIKNVEAKDYLIYYYKTNPELLNITDETIQIVSVSGVQQFFNDFIRISEETVIVNIDGVFFFLNKAPDNVETDKMELSSVPQEVTLRAMDLKEKQGLNSGILLGLKSLDLEGDSNIEKWNYRTIFIRSVDRSIVGIQEMENILLPRMTGFWKVEVQREEVDGKVRDNIVAYPLNRGTNVAIKTEGEVLFGAAVEDVDSDETIKNILFLGNDYISIENIHY
;
A
#
# COMPACT_ATOMS: atom_id res chain seq x y z
N MET A 1 -68.47 -4.39 32.31
CA MET A 1 -67.06 -4.37 32.78
C MET A 1 -66.18 -5.35 32.03
N LYS A 2 -66.49 -6.66 31.95
CA LYS A 2 -65.64 -7.67 31.26
C LYS A 2 -65.32 -7.38 29.78
N LYS A 3 -66.29 -6.82 29.03
CA LYS A 3 -66.07 -6.45 27.61
C LYS A 3 -65.14 -5.24 27.45
N LEU A 4 -65.23 -4.26 28.35
CA LEU A 4 -64.38 -3.05 28.33
C LEU A 4 -62.93 -3.39 28.72
N THR A 5 -62.75 -4.25 29.73
CA THR A 5 -61.42 -4.75 30.11
C THR A 5 -60.78 -5.56 28.99
N LEU A 6 -61.56 -6.35 28.24
CA LEU A 6 -61.04 -7.11 27.10
C LEU A 6 -60.56 -6.18 25.98
N THR A 7 -61.32 -5.12 25.67
CA THR A 7 -60.92 -4.15 24.65
C THR A 7 -59.64 -3.41 25.04
N ILE A 8 -59.48 -3.04 26.31
CA ILE A 8 -58.26 -2.40 26.81
C ILE A 8 -57.04 -3.32 26.70
N ILE A 9 -57.20 -4.61 27.04
CA ILE A 9 -56.12 -5.60 26.91
C ILE A 9 -55.70 -5.76 25.44
N ILE A 10 -56.65 -5.78 24.51
CA ILE A 10 -56.36 -5.90 23.07
C ILE A 10 -55.60 -4.67 22.55
N VAL A 11 -55.96 -3.46 23.00
CA VAL A 11 -55.25 -2.22 22.62
C VAL A 11 -53.83 -2.20 23.19
N ILE A 12 -53.64 -2.67 24.42
CA ILE A 12 -52.30 -2.81 25.03
C ILE A 12 -51.45 -3.83 24.27
N LEU A 13 -52.02 -4.98 23.90
CA LEU A 13 -51.33 -5.98 23.07
C LEU A 13 -50.97 -5.44 21.68
N ALA A 14 -51.85 -4.66 21.06
CA ALA A 14 -51.56 -4.03 19.77
C ALA A 14 -50.40 -3.02 19.84
N ALA A 15 -50.27 -2.29 20.95
CA ALA A 15 -49.17 -1.35 21.16
C ALA A 15 -47.79 -2.02 21.29
N PHE A 16 -47.73 -3.26 21.81
CA PHE A 16 -46.47 -4.03 21.87
C PHE A 16 -46.00 -4.53 20.49
N ILE A 17 -46.89 -4.66 19.51
CA ILE A 17 -46.55 -5.16 18.17
C ILE A 17 -45.91 -4.05 17.30
N SER A 18 -46.18 -2.77 17.59
CA SER A 18 -45.60 -1.63 16.88
C SER A 18 -44.19 -1.21 17.35
N ALA A 19 -43.58 -1.93 18.31
CA ALA A 19 -42.28 -1.56 18.89
C ALA A 19 -41.06 -2.10 18.11
N CYS A 20 -41.24 -2.79 16.98
CA CYS A 20 -40.15 -3.09 16.05
C CYS A 20 -40.03 -1.98 14.99
N SER A 21 -39.51 -0.82 15.38
CA SER A 21 -38.82 0.05 14.42
C SER A 21 -37.44 -0.56 14.19
N VAL A 22 -37.23 -1.17 13.02
CA VAL A 22 -35.90 -1.50 12.54
C VAL A 22 -35.25 -0.18 12.14
N ASP A 23 -34.68 0.52 13.12
CA ASP A 23 -33.72 1.58 12.83
C ASP A 23 -32.53 0.91 12.16
N ASN A 24 -32.26 1.33 10.92
CA ASN A 24 -31.10 1.04 10.08
C ASN A 24 -30.07 0.12 10.74
N MET A 25 -30.24 -1.20 10.57
CA MET A 25 -29.15 -2.15 10.82
C MET A 25 -28.11 -1.96 9.71
N GLU A 26 -27.20 -1.01 9.90
CA GLU A 26 -25.92 -1.00 9.19
C GLU A 26 -25.13 -2.22 9.65
N ILE A 27 -25.25 -3.31 8.87
CA ILE A 27 -24.61 -4.60 9.12
C ILE A 27 -23.07 -4.44 9.19
N SER A 28 -22.51 -3.38 8.61
CA SER A 28 -21.07 -3.10 8.59
C SER A 28 -20.45 -2.85 9.97
N GLU A 29 -21.20 -2.35 10.95
CA GLU A 29 -20.63 -2.03 12.28
C GLU A 29 -20.59 -3.23 13.25
N ASN A 30 -21.33 -4.32 12.96
CA ASN A 30 -21.41 -5.50 13.83
C ASN A 30 -20.63 -6.72 13.31
N ILE A 31 -19.86 -6.57 12.23
CA ILE A 31 -18.95 -7.61 11.73
C ILE A 31 -17.56 -7.31 12.29
N GLU A 32 -17.26 -7.80 13.49
CA GLU A 32 -15.87 -7.96 13.90
C GLU A 32 -15.30 -9.21 13.23
N ALA A 33 -14.18 -9.05 12.52
CA ALA A 33 -13.45 -10.20 12.00
C ALA A 33 -13.04 -11.12 13.17
N PRO A 34 -13.15 -12.44 13.01
CA PRO A 34 -12.71 -13.37 14.05
C PRO A 34 -11.25 -13.11 14.40
N ARG A 35 -10.96 -12.97 15.70
CA ARG A 35 -9.59 -12.85 16.20
C ARG A 35 -8.88 -14.19 15.99
N ASN A 36 -8.16 -14.30 14.89
CA ASN A 36 -7.35 -15.47 14.58
C ASN A 36 -6.01 -15.32 15.31
N MET A 37 -5.88 -15.92 16.50
CA MET A 37 -4.74 -15.71 17.41
C MET A 37 -3.46 -16.46 17.01
N ASN A 38 -3.38 -17.03 15.81
CA ASN A 38 -2.20 -17.75 15.35
C ASN A 38 -1.38 -16.86 14.42
N LEU A 39 -0.59 -15.96 15.01
CA LEU A 39 0.36 -15.13 14.28
C LEU A 39 1.53 -16.02 13.80
N PRO A 40 1.74 -16.22 12.48
CA PRO A 40 2.68 -17.23 11.96
C PRO A 40 4.16 -16.87 12.17
N ILE A 41 4.44 -15.64 12.59
CA ILE A 41 5.77 -15.14 12.92
C ILE A 41 5.90 -14.74 14.39
N GLU A 42 4.98 -15.17 15.27
CA GLU A 42 5.05 -14.84 16.68
C GLU A 42 6.34 -15.37 17.34
N GLY A 43 6.90 -14.57 18.24
CA GLY A 43 8.04 -14.95 19.06
C GLY A 43 9.20 -13.96 18.98
N ARG A 44 10.34 -14.40 19.51
CA ARG A 44 11.61 -13.67 19.49
C ARG A 44 12.52 -14.26 18.42
N TYR A 45 13.16 -13.38 17.66
CA TYR A 45 14.10 -13.74 16.62
C TYR A 45 15.41 -12.96 16.78
N ILE A 46 16.49 -13.51 16.23
CA ILE A 46 17.81 -12.89 16.17
C ILE A 46 18.20 -12.75 14.70
N ILE A 47 18.74 -11.59 14.33
CA ILE A 47 19.32 -11.38 13.00
C ILE A 47 20.66 -12.11 12.94
N GLU A 48 20.74 -13.19 12.17
CA GLU A 48 21.92 -14.06 12.10
C GLU A 48 22.70 -13.94 10.79
N ASP A 49 22.03 -13.52 9.72
CA ASP A 49 22.66 -13.37 8.40
C ASP A 49 22.02 -12.23 7.61
N TYR A 50 22.70 -11.78 6.56
CA TYR A 50 22.16 -10.78 5.64
C TYR A 50 22.66 -11.00 4.20
N LYS A 51 21.88 -10.51 3.23
CA LYS A 51 22.25 -10.48 1.83
C LYS A 51 21.95 -9.12 1.22
N LEU A 52 22.97 -8.48 0.64
CA LEU A 52 22.79 -7.23 -0.09
C LEU A 52 22.13 -7.50 -1.44
N SER A 53 21.09 -6.74 -1.76
CA SER A 53 20.58 -6.67 -3.12
C SER A 53 21.37 -5.64 -3.94
N ALA A 54 21.24 -5.72 -5.27
CA ALA A 54 21.84 -4.75 -6.19
C ALA A 54 21.31 -3.32 -6.00
N ILE A 55 20.19 -3.15 -5.29
CA ILE A 55 19.56 -1.84 -5.00
C ILE A 55 19.75 -1.40 -3.54
N SER A 56 20.61 -2.09 -2.78
CA SER A 56 20.93 -1.71 -1.40
C SER A 56 21.46 -0.28 -1.32
N THR A 57 20.88 0.53 -0.45
CA THR A 57 21.39 1.86 -0.11
C THR A 57 22.30 1.83 1.12
N MET A 58 22.33 0.72 1.85
CA MET A 58 23.23 0.48 2.97
C MET A 58 24.60 -0.04 2.52
N THR A 59 25.65 0.35 3.24
CA THR A 59 26.98 -0.26 3.10
C THR A 59 27.04 -1.63 3.75
N GLU A 60 28.05 -2.43 3.42
CA GLU A 60 28.26 -3.73 4.08
C GLU A 60 28.58 -3.57 5.58
N GLU A 61 29.30 -2.51 5.97
CA GLU A 61 29.53 -2.22 7.39
C GLU A 61 28.23 -1.90 8.14
N ASP A 62 27.34 -1.08 7.53
CA ASP A 62 26.04 -0.76 8.13
C ASP A 62 25.18 -2.01 8.29
N ALA A 63 25.15 -2.89 7.28
CA ALA A 63 24.42 -4.15 7.35
C ALA A 63 24.94 -5.07 8.47
N LYS A 64 26.27 -5.17 8.64
CA LYS A 64 26.87 -5.97 9.73
C LYS A 64 26.46 -5.48 11.11
N ALA A 65 26.17 -4.20 11.30
CA ALA A 65 25.74 -3.64 12.58
C ALA A 65 24.35 -4.13 13.03
N PHE A 66 23.59 -4.80 12.17
CA PHE A 66 22.32 -5.44 12.50
C PHE A 66 22.47 -6.87 13.03
N LEU A 67 23.60 -7.54 12.76
CA LEU A 67 23.83 -8.90 13.23
C LEU A 67 23.79 -8.96 14.76
N GLY A 68 23.08 -9.97 15.28
CA GLY A 68 22.88 -10.20 16.70
C GLY A 68 21.80 -9.31 17.34
N ARG A 69 21.20 -8.37 16.61
CA ARG A 69 20.04 -7.63 17.12
C ARG A 69 18.82 -8.54 17.20
N GLU A 70 17.99 -8.29 18.22
CA GLU A 70 16.74 -9.00 18.43
C GLU A 70 15.58 -8.35 17.67
N ALA A 71 14.62 -9.17 17.27
CA ALA A 71 13.29 -8.77 16.85
C ALA A 71 12.23 -9.51 17.66
N ILE A 72 11.12 -8.83 17.96
CA ILE A 72 10.01 -9.37 18.73
C ILE A 72 8.74 -9.18 17.92
N PHE A 73 7.92 -10.22 17.83
CA PHE A 73 6.62 -10.18 17.18
C PHE A 73 5.57 -10.76 18.13
N ASN A 74 4.61 -9.92 18.54
CA ASN A 74 3.42 -10.37 19.28
C ASN A 74 2.23 -9.45 18.99
N GLU A 75 1.07 -9.75 19.58
CA GLU A 75 -0.17 -9.00 19.33
C GLU A 75 -0.12 -7.53 19.75
N ASN A 76 0.79 -7.15 20.67
CA ASN A 76 0.85 -5.81 21.26
C ASN A 76 2.01 -4.96 20.72
N LEU A 77 3.08 -5.61 20.25
CA LEU A 77 4.34 -4.99 19.87
C LEU A 77 5.03 -5.80 18.76
N VAL A 78 5.49 -5.08 17.73
CA VAL A 78 6.58 -5.54 16.87
C VAL A 78 7.80 -4.66 17.13
N SER A 79 8.97 -5.26 17.24
CA SER A 79 10.24 -4.52 17.27
C SER A 79 11.31 -5.20 16.43
N ILE A 80 12.21 -4.39 15.87
CA ILE A 80 13.42 -4.86 15.21
C ILE A 80 14.55 -3.88 15.49
N GLY A 81 15.54 -4.30 16.27
CA GLY A 81 16.57 -3.37 16.74
C GLY A 81 15.96 -2.19 17.52
N ASP A 82 16.08 -0.99 16.96
CA ASP A 82 15.61 0.27 17.58
C ASP A 82 14.26 0.77 17.03
N ASP A 83 13.65 0.04 16.08
CA ASP A 83 12.36 0.37 15.48
C ASP A 83 11.22 -0.43 16.13
N TYR A 84 10.07 0.23 16.34
CA TYR A 84 8.94 -0.33 17.08
C TYR A 84 7.58 0.00 16.44
N CYS A 85 6.62 -0.92 16.56
CA CYS A 85 5.21 -0.75 16.18
C CYS A 85 4.30 -1.24 17.30
N TYR A 86 3.52 -0.34 17.88
CA TYR A 86 2.52 -0.65 18.91
C TYR A 86 1.17 -0.97 18.29
N GLU A 87 0.41 -1.84 18.98
CA GLU A 87 -0.91 -2.30 18.53
C GLU A 87 -0.85 -2.74 17.05
N PRO A 88 0.10 -3.63 16.68
CA PRO A 88 0.32 -4.02 15.30
C PRO A 88 -0.91 -4.71 14.72
N ASN A 89 -1.29 -4.31 13.52
CA ASN A 89 -2.25 -5.01 12.68
C ASN A 89 -1.50 -5.84 11.63
N TYR A 90 -1.79 -7.14 11.60
CA TYR A 90 -1.15 -8.11 10.73
C TYR A 90 -2.05 -8.48 9.55
N LYS A 91 -1.51 -8.46 8.33
CA LYS A 91 -2.15 -9.00 7.13
C LYS A 91 -1.26 -10.07 6.51
N ILE A 92 -1.83 -11.25 6.27
CA ILE A 92 -1.11 -12.41 5.75
C ILE A 92 -1.58 -12.68 4.31
N LYS A 93 -0.64 -12.89 3.39
CA LYS A 93 -0.93 -13.30 2.01
C LYS A 93 0.08 -14.37 1.57
N ASN A 94 -0.39 -15.35 0.80
CA ASN A 94 0.48 -16.28 0.08
C ASN A 94 0.60 -15.80 -1.36
N VAL A 95 1.82 -15.76 -1.89
CA VAL A 95 2.15 -15.22 -3.21
C VAL A 95 3.15 -16.13 -3.92
N GLU A 96 3.17 -16.10 -5.24
CA GLU A 96 4.23 -16.77 -6.01
C GLU A 96 5.57 -16.06 -5.74
N ALA A 97 6.58 -16.85 -5.39
CA ALA A 97 7.84 -16.36 -4.84
C ALA A 97 8.62 -15.52 -5.84
N LYS A 98 8.73 -16.02 -7.08
CA LYS A 98 9.52 -15.39 -8.13
C LYS A 98 8.95 -14.03 -8.52
N ASP A 99 7.67 -13.96 -8.83
CA ASP A 99 6.95 -12.77 -9.23
C ASP A 99 6.99 -11.72 -8.13
N TYR A 100 6.76 -12.11 -6.88
CA TYR A 100 6.80 -11.18 -5.74
C TYR A 100 8.21 -10.58 -5.56
N LEU A 101 9.24 -11.44 -5.48
CA LEU A 101 10.60 -10.99 -5.23
C LEU A 101 11.17 -10.13 -6.38
N ILE A 102 10.88 -10.51 -7.63
CA ILE A 102 11.30 -9.74 -8.80
C ILE A 102 10.53 -8.41 -8.85
N TYR A 103 9.23 -8.41 -8.60
CA TYR A 103 8.42 -7.21 -8.74
C TYR A 103 8.70 -6.18 -7.64
N TYR A 104 8.64 -6.59 -6.37
CA TYR A 104 8.74 -5.69 -5.22
C TYR A 104 10.18 -5.37 -4.84
N TYR A 105 11.06 -6.38 -4.82
CA TYR A 105 12.42 -6.20 -4.32
C TYR A 105 13.52 -6.25 -5.38
N LYS A 106 13.16 -6.46 -6.65
CA LYS A 106 14.12 -6.56 -7.76
C LYS A 106 15.20 -7.62 -7.50
N THR A 107 14.81 -8.73 -6.85
CA THR A 107 15.68 -9.86 -6.51
C THR A 107 15.09 -11.18 -7.02
N ASN A 108 15.90 -12.24 -7.02
CA ASN A 108 15.45 -13.59 -7.32
C ASN A 108 15.32 -14.46 -6.03
N PRO A 109 14.48 -15.51 -6.04
CA PRO A 109 14.38 -16.46 -4.93
C PRO A 109 15.72 -17.13 -4.59
N GLU A 110 16.54 -17.43 -5.60
CA GLU A 110 17.85 -18.07 -5.45
C GLU A 110 18.82 -17.27 -4.57
N LEU A 111 18.87 -15.93 -4.73
CA LEU A 111 19.69 -15.08 -3.87
C LEU A 111 19.30 -15.29 -2.41
N LEU A 112 18.01 -15.48 -2.11
CA LEU A 112 17.51 -15.62 -0.75
C LEU A 112 17.45 -17.06 -0.26
N ASN A 113 17.98 -18.03 -1.02
CA ASN A 113 17.85 -19.47 -0.75
C ASN A 113 16.39 -19.95 -0.63
N ILE A 114 15.46 -19.27 -1.32
CA ILE A 114 14.04 -19.67 -1.35
C ILE A 114 13.85 -20.65 -2.50
N THR A 115 13.37 -21.85 -2.18
CA THR A 115 13.13 -22.93 -3.17
C THR A 115 11.65 -23.21 -3.39
N ASP A 116 10.79 -22.78 -2.47
CA ASP A 116 9.35 -22.93 -2.60
C ASP A 116 8.78 -22.01 -3.69
N GLU A 117 7.85 -22.54 -4.47
CA GLU A 117 7.14 -21.76 -5.51
C GLU A 117 6.26 -20.65 -4.89
N THR A 118 5.83 -20.83 -3.65
CA THR A 118 5.00 -19.85 -2.94
C THR A 118 5.62 -19.47 -1.62
N ILE A 119 5.60 -18.17 -1.31
CA ILE A 119 6.02 -17.63 -0.01
C ILE A 119 4.85 -16.98 0.71
N GLN A 120 4.93 -16.96 2.03
CA GLN A 120 3.97 -16.23 2.86
C GLN A 120 4.56 -14.89 3.26
N ILE A 121 3.80 -13.83 2.99
CA ILE A 121 4.14 -12.46 3.38
C ILE A 121 3.25 -12.06 4.54
N VAL A 122 3.88 -11.60 5.63
CA VAL A 122 3.23 -11.01 6.78
C VAL A 122 3.49 -9.51 6.77
N SER A 123 2.49 -8.74 6.38
CA SER A 123 2.53 -7.29 6.39
C SER A 123 2.12 -6.77 7.76
N VAL A 124 2.98 -5.96 8.38
CA VAL A 124 2.71 -5.32 9.67
C VAL A 124 2.46 -3.83 9.44
N SER A 125 1.39 -3.33 10.05
CA SER A 125 1.07 -1.91 10.06
C SER A 125 0.67 -1.47 11.47
N GLY A 126 1.10 -0.28 11.87
CA GLY A 126 0.56 0.39 13.05
C GLY A 126 -0.72 1.16 12.70
N VAL A 127 -1.26 1.90 13.67
CA VAL A 127 -2.51 2.67 13.54
C VAL A 127 -2.50 3.63 12.34
N GLN A 128 -1.33 4.21 11.99
CA GLN A 128 -1.23 5.27 10.97
C GLN A 128 -0.32 4.94 9.78
N GLN A 129 0.57 3.97 9.91
CA GLN A 129 1.57 3.72 8.87
C GLN A 129 1.94 2.24 8.77
N PHE A 130 2.29 1.85 7.56
CA PHE A 130 2.96 0.59 7.29
C PHE A 130 4.27 0.52 8.08
N PHE A 131 4.54 -0.62 8.70
CA PHE A 131 5.78 -0.87 9.45
C PHE A 131 6.78 -1.60 8.55
N ASN A 132 6.50 -2.87 8.23
CA ASN A 132 7.32 -3.64 7.29
C ASN A 132 6.59 -4.89 6.78
N ASP A 133 7.12 -5.47 5.70
CA ASP A 133 6.74 -6.77 5.16
C ASP A 133 7.78 -7.80 5.57
N PHE A 134 7.31 -8.93 6.11
CA PHE A 134 8.14 -10.04 6.54
C PHE A 134 7.85 -11.25 5.65
N ILE A 135 8.88 -11.80 5.03
CA ILE A 135 8.81 -13.00 4.20
C ILE A 135 9.07 -14.19 5.11
N ARG A 136 8.04 -14.99 5.39
CA ARG A 136 8.18 -16.22 6.15
C ARG A 136 8.61 -17.34 5.21
N ILE A 137 9.84 -17.83 5.40
CA ILE A 137 10.40 -18.91 4.58
C ILE A 137 10.32 -20.28 5.28
N SER A 138 10.19 -20.30 6.61
CA SER A 138 9.95 -21.51 7.39
C SER A 138 9.25 -21.17 8.72
N GLU A 139 9.01 -22.16 9.57
CA GLU A 139 8.52 -21.94 10.95
C GLU A 139 9.54 -21.18 11.82
N GLU A 140 10.83 -21.29 11.49
CA GLU A 140 11.94 -20.79 12.31
C GLU A 140 12.63 -19.57 11.70
N THR A 141 12.42 -19.31 10.41
CA THR A 141 13.14 -18.28 9.67
C THR A 141 12.20 -17.31 8.97
N VAL A 142 12.47 -16.02 9.21
CA VAL A 142 11.77 -14.89 8.61
C VAL A 142 12.80 -13.97 7.97
N ILE A 143 12.47 -13.39 6.82
CA ILE A 143 13.30 -12.39 6.14
C ILE A 143 12.59 -11.05 6.18
N VAL A 144 13.35 -9.98 6.46
CA VAL A 144 12.90 -8.60 6.29
C VAL A 144 13.85 -7.87 5.35
N ASN A 145 13.30 -7.00 4.50
CA ASN A 145 14.10 -6.11 3.67
C ASN A 145 14.11 -4.72 4.31
N ILE A 146 15.30 -4.21 4.61
CA ILE A 146 15.51 -2.85 5.12
C ILE A 146 16.52 -2.19 4.18
N ASP A 147 16.11 -1.12 3.51
CA ASP A 147 16.97 -0.33 2.62
C ASP A 147 17.74 -1.16 1.57
N GLY A 148 17.08 -2.22 1.07
CA GLY A 148 17.61 -3.13 0.05
C GLY A 148 18.56 -4.20 0.58
N VAL A 149 18.73 -4.34 1.89
CA VAL A 149 19.40 -5.47 2.55
C VAL A 149 18.36 -6.45 3.07
N PHE A 150 18.52 -7.73 2.75
CA PHE A 150 17.68 -8.81 3.27
C PHE A 150 18.32 -9.38 4.52
N PHE A 151 17.71 -9.18 5.68
CA PHE A 151 18.14 -9.75 6.94
C PHE A 151 17.39 -11.05 7.21
N PHE A 152 18.12 -12.08 7.61
CA PHE A 152 17.60 -13.39 7.98
C PHE A 152 17.50 -13.46 9.50
N LEU A 153 16.27 -13.60 9.96
CA LEU A 153 15.88 -13.67 11.35
C LEU A 153 15.55 -15.12 11.70
N ASN A 154 16.31 -15.70 12.62
CA ASN A 154 16.04 -17.05 13.13
C ASN A 154 15.44 -16.97 14.53
N LYS A 155 14.45 -17.82 14.77
CA LYS A 155 13.76 -17.88 16.05
C LYS A 155 14.74 -18.24 17.16
N ALA A 156 14.69 -17.48 18.25
CA ALA A 156 15.51 -17.75 19.41
C ALA A 156 15.02 -19.05 20.09
N PRO A 157 15.93 -19.88 20.63
CA PRO A 157 15.55 -21.10 21.35
C PRO A 157 14.63 -20.77 22.54
N ASP A 158 13.54 -21.55 22.65
CA ASP A 158 12.44 -21.38 23.61
C ASP A 158 12.92 -21.43 25.07
N ASN A 159 13.26 -20.27 25.63
CA ASN A 159 13.55 -20.12 27.06
C ASN A 159 12.70 -19.03 27.73
N VAL A 160 11.79 -18.37 27.03
CA VAL A 160 11.08 -17.20 27.56
C VAL A 160 9.60 -17.28 27.21
N GLU A 161 8.74 -17.35 28.24
CA GLU A 161 7.30 -17.14 28.12
C GLU A 161 7.04 -15.83 27.37
N THR A 162 6.63 -15.93 26.10
CA THR A 162 6.27 -14.79 25.22
C THR A 162 5.15 -13.94 25.85
N ASP A 163 4.36 -14.54 26.73
CA ASP A 163 3.26 -13.95 27.50
C ASP A 163 3.68 -12.86 28.51
N LYS A 164 4.97 -12.76 28.85
CA LYS A 164 5.44 -11.85 29.92
C LYS A 164 6.55 -10.90 29.49
N MET A 165 6.77 -10.71 28.19
CA MET A 165 7.67 -9.67 27.73
C MET A 165 6.95 -8.32 27.85
N GLU A 166 6.90 -7.84 29.09
CA GLU A 166 6.24 -6.61 29.48
C GLU A 166 6.75 -5.44 28.63
N LEU A 167 5.80 -4.56 28.32
CA LEU A 167 5.99 -3.18 27.84
C LEU A 167 7.07 -2.39 28.62
N SER A 168 7.52 -2.89 29.79
CA SER A 168 8.55 -2.32 30.65
C SER A 168 9.99 -2.47 30.12
N SER A 169 10.21 -3.31 29.10
CA SER A 169 11.51 -3.39 28.40
C SER A 169 11.67 -2.38 27.26
N VAL A 170 10.59 -1.67 26.90
CA VAL A 170 10.62 -0.63 25.87
C VAL A 170 11.06 0.69 26.53
N PRO A 171 12.06 1.41 25.99
CA PRO A 171 12.54 2.64 26.62
C PRO A 171 11.40 3.63 26.87
N GLN A 172 11.36 4.23 28.06
CA GLN A 172 10.30 5.15 28.51
C GLN A 172 10.06 6.31 27.51
N GLU A 173 11.10 6.73 26.79
CA GLU A 173 11.01 7.74 25.71
C GLU A 173 10.17 7.27 24.51
N VAL A 174 10.21 5.96 24.20
CA VAL A 174 9.45 5.36 23.11
C VAL A 174 7.98 5.19 23.51
N THR A 175 7.69 4.82 24.76
CA THR A 175 6.32 4.77 25.31
C THR A 175 5.69 6.17 25.35
N LEU A 176 6.47 7.20 25.74
CA LEU A 176 6.02 8.59 25.70
C LEU A 176 5.75 9.08 24.27
N ARG A 177 6.58 8.70 23.29
CA ARG A 177 6.31 8.99 21.86
C ARG A 177 5.06 8.29 21.35
N ALA A 178 4.81 7.04 21.73
CA ALA A 178 3.62 6.29 21.35
C ALA A 178 2.34 6.90 21.96
N MET A 179 2.42 7.34 23.21
CA MET A 179 1.33 8.09 23.86
C MET A 179 1.09 9.43 23.17
N ASP A 180 2.14 10.18 22.82
CA ASP A 180 2.03 11.46 22.10
C ASP A 180 1.47 11.28 20.66
N LEU A 181 1.74 10.14 20.01
CA LEU A 181 1.14 9.74 18.73
C LEU A 181 -0.34 9.32 18.89
N LYS A 182 -0.69 8.68 20.00
CA LYS A 182 -2.07 8.28 20.33
C LYS A 182 -2.93 9.50 20.71
N GLU A 183 -2.34 10.51 21.34
CA GLU A 183 -2.99 11.77 21.71
C GLU A 183 -3.12 12.72 20.51
N LYS A 184 -2.21 12.65 19.53
CA LYS A 184 -2.30 13.31 18.21
C LYS A 184 -3.08 12.50 17.16
N GLN A 185 -4.01 11.64 17.57
CA GLN A 185 -4.92 10.94 16.65
C GLN A 185 -5.94 11.90 16.03
N GLY A 186 -5.46 12.79 15.16
CA GLY A 186 -6.31 13.49 14.24
C GLY A 186 -6.76 12.57 13.11
N LEU A 187 -8.01 12.68 12.67
CA LEU A 187 -8.54 11.96 11.51
C LEU A 187 -7.87 12.49 10.24
N ASN A 188 -6.76 11.88 9.84
CA ASN A 188 -6.01 12.24 8.65
C ASN A 188 -6.53 11.44 7.45
N SER A 189 -6.99 12.12 6.40
CA SER A 189 -7.39 11.49 5.15
C SER A 189 -6.95 12.33 3.94
N GLY A 190 -6.89 11.70 2.77
CA GLY A 190 -6.53 12.37 1.54
C GLY A 190 -7.23 11.76 0.34
N ILE A 191 -7.57 12.59 -0.63
CA ILE A 191 -8.16 12.15 -1.91
C ILE A 191 -7.23 12.62 -3.03
N LEU A 192 -6.89 11.70 -3.93
CA LEU A 192 -6.15 12.00 -5.16
C LEU A 192 -7.12 11.87 -6.35
N LEU A 193 -7.29 12.95 -7.11
CA LEU A 193 -8.25 13.04 -8.22
C LEU A 193 -7.53 13.37 -9.52
N GLY A 194 -7.61 12.47 -10.50
CA GLY A 194 -7.25 12.77 -11.89
C GLY A 194 -8.42 13.45 -12.60
N LEU A 195 -8.16 14.58 -13.26
CA LEU A 195 -9.16 15.35 -14.00
C LEU A 195 -8.76 15.42 -15.48
N LYS A 196 -9.77 15.28 -16.34
CA LYS A 196 -9.71 15.50 -17.79
C LYS A 196 -10.62 16.66 -18.14
N SER A 197 -10.14 17.61 -18.95
CA SER A 197 -10.94 18.73 -19.44
C SER A 197 -10.62 19.04 -20.90
N LEU A 198 -11.64 19.35 -21.68
CA LEU A 198 -11.45 19.86 -23.04
C LEU A 198 -10.90 21.28 -22.98
N ASP A 199 -9.85 21.55 -23.75
CA ASP A 199 -9.30 22.89 -23.94
C ASP A 199 -10.21 23.66 -24.92
N LEU A 200 -11.01 24.58 -24.38
CA LEU A 200 -11.96 25.39 -25.15
C LEU A 200 -11.35 26.70 -25.65
N GLU A 201 -10.14 27.04 -25.20
CA GLU A 201 -9.49 28.34 -25.48
C GLU A 201 -8.47 28.26 -26.62
N GLY A 202 -8.27 27.09 -27.22
CA GLY A 202 -7.34 26.88 -28.33
C GLY A 202 -7.83 27.47 -29.66
N ASP A 203 -6.94 28.17 -30.37
CA ASP A 203 -7.17 28.70 -31.73
C ASP A 203 -7.24 27.60 -32.82
N SER A 204 -7.04 26.33 -32.47
CA SER A 204 -7.08 25.21 -33.41
C SER A 204 -8.47 24.58 -33.50
N ASN A 205 -8.94 24.27 -34.72
CA ASN A 205 -10.12 23.43 -34.96
C ASN A 205 -9.97 21.96 -34.49
N ILE A 206 -8.84 21.64 -33.86
CA ILE A 206 -8.44 20.30 -33.45
C ILE A 206 -8.60 20.21 -31.93
N GLU A 207 -9.31 19.19 -31.45
CA GLU A 207 -9.58 19.00 -30.02
C GLU A 207 -8.28 18.81 -29.23
N LYS A 208 -8.17 19.47 -28.08
CA LYS A 208 -7.05 19.31 -27.15
C LYS A 208 -7.57 19.01 -25.76
N TRP A 209 -7.02 17.98 -25.12
CA TRP A 209 -7.44 17.54 -23.80
C TRP A 209 -6.35 17.82 -22.78
N ASN A 210 -6.71 18.49 -21.71
CA ASN A 210 -5.83 18.79 -20.59
C ASN A 210 -6.07 17.79 -19.46
N TYR A 211 -4.98 17.33 -18.86
CA TYR A 211 -5.00 16.40 -17.74
C TYR A 211 -4.28 17.02 -16.55
N ARG A 212 -4.84 16.85 -15.35
CA ARG A 212 -4.22 17.30 -14.10
C ARG A 212 -4.60 16.42 -12.94
N THR A 213 -3.81 16.46 -11.88
CA THR A 213 -4.11 15.75 -10.64
C THR A 213 -4.24 16.72 -9.47
N ILE A 214 -5.30 16.54 -8.67
CA ILE A 214 -5.53 17.28 -7.44
C ILE A 214 -5.39 16.33 -6.25
N PHE A 215 -4.57 16.71 -5.28
CA PHE A 215 -4.52 16.06 -3.97
C PHE A 215 -5.19 16.96 -2.93
N ILE A 216 -6.25 16.46 -2.29
CA ILE A 216 -6.99 17.15 -1.23
C ILE A 216 -6.67 16.44 0.08
N ARG A 217 -6.03 17.15 1.00
CA ARG A 217 -5.67 16.65 2.33
C ARG A 217 -6.65 17.16 3.37
N SER A 218 -7.15 16.25 4.20
CA SER A 218 -8.03 16.51 5.32
C SER A 218 -7.38 16.05 6.63
N VAL A 219 -7.52 16.86 7.67
CA VAL A 219 -7.12 16.55 9.05
C VAL A 219 -8.29 16.94 9.92
N ASP A 220 -8.75 16.03 10.76
CA ASP A 220 -9.89 16.25 11.67
C ASP A 220 -11.12 16.78 10.94
N ARG A 221 -11.46 16.12 9.83
CA ARG A 221 -12.62 16.44 8.98
C ARG A 221 -12.55 17.83 8.34
N SER A 222 -11.40 18.49 8.40
CA SER A 222 -11.16 19.82 7.83
C SER A 222 -10.14 19.75 6.70
N ILE A 223 -10.44 20.34 5.56
CA ILE A 223 -9.47 20.44 4.46
C ILE A 223 -8.35 21.40 4.89
N VAL A 224 -7.13 20.88 4.95
CA VAL A 224 -5.94 21.63 5.37
C VAL A 224 -4.97 21.93 4.23
N GLY A 225 -5.19 21.33 3.06
CA GLY A 225 -4.34 21.57 1.89
C GLY A 225 -4.96 21.01 0.62
N ILE A 226 -4.79 21.77 -0.45
CA ILE A 226 -5.09 21.35 -1.81
C ILE A 226 -3.83 21.59 -2.63
N GLN A 227 -3.33 20.54 -3.26
CA GLN A 227 -2.17 20.58 -4.15
C GLN A 227 -2.61 20.13 -5.53
N GLU A 228 -2.01 20.73 -6.55
CA GLU A 228 -2.31 20.41 -7.94
C GLU A 228 -1.01 20.18 -8.70
N MET A 229 -1.04 19.26 -9.66
CA MET A 229 0.04 19.08 -10.62
C MET A 229 -0.51 18.80 -12.01
N GLU A 230 0.28 19.18 -13.01
CA GLU A 230 0.00 18.84 -14.40
C GLU A 230 0.06 17.33 -14.62
N ASN A 231 -0.77 16.85 -15.55
CA ASN A 231 -0.89 15.46 -15.95
C ASN A 231 -1.43 14.53 -14.86
N ILE A 232 -1.51 13.22 -15.16
CA ILE A 232 -2.10 12.23 -14.25
C ILE A 232 -1.00 11.64 -13.36
N LEU A 233 -1.16 11.75 -12.04
CA LEU A 233 -0.37 11.03 -11.05
C LEU A 233 -1.09 9.72 -10.72
N LEU A 234 -0.48 8.61 -11.10
CA LEU A 234 -0.99 7.27 -10.86
C LEU A 234 -0.27 6.64 -9.66
N PRO A 235 -0.96 6.41 -8.53
CA PRO A 235 -0.41 5.60 -7.44
C PRO A 235 -0.41 4.12 -7.87
N ARG A 236 0.78 3.52 -7.96
CA ARG A 236 0.96 2.07 -8.13
C ARG A 236 1.63 1.49 -6.89
N MET A 237 1.61 0.16 -6.79
CA MET A 237 2.28 -0.55 -5.68
C MET A 237 3.80 -0.27 -5.63
N THR A 238 4.43 0.03 -6.76
CA THR A 238 5.86 0.36 -6.85
C THR A 238 6.17 1.83 -6.60
N GLY A 239 5.17 2.64 -6.21
CA GLY A 239 5.28 4.08 -6.07
C GLY A 239 4.47 4.84 -7.13
N PHE A 240 4.75 6.14 -7.23
CA PHE A 240 3.99 7.02 -8.12
C PHE A 240 4.56 7.02 -9.54
N TRP A 241 3.65 7.03 -10.52
CA TRP A 241 3.95 7.23 -11.93
C TRP A 241 3.26 8.50 -12.41
N LYS A 242 3.88 9.19 -13.36
CA LYS A 242 3.27 10.30 -14.09
C LYS A 242 2.92 9.83 -15.49
N VAL A 243 1.70 10.12 -15.93
CA VAL A 243 1.21 9.80 -17.28
C VAL A 243 0.85 11.10 -17.99
N GLU A 244 1.52 11.35 -19.09
CA GLU A 244 1.43 12.57 -19.89
C GLU A 244 0.95 12.27 -21.30
N VAL A 245 0.22 13.21 -21.90
CA VAL A 245 -0.12 13.19 -23.33
C VAL A 245 0.68 14.28 -24.01
N GLN A 246 1.61 13.88 -24.88
CA GLN A 246 2.50 14.77 -25.62
C GLN A 246 1.99 14.90 -27.04
N ARG A 247 1.62 16.12 -27.42
CA ARG A 247 1.16 16.43 -28.78
C ARG A 247 2.32 16.87 -29.65
N GLU A 248 2.47 16.21 -30.80
CA GLU A 248 3.39 16.57 -31.86
C GLU A 248 2.60 17.07 -33.07
N GLU A 249 3.05 18.19 -33.64
CA GLU A 249 2.51 18.75 -34.88
C GLU A 249 3.62 18.86 -35.92
N VAL A 250 3.47 18.16 -37.05
CA VAL A 250 4.45 18.16 -38.14
C VAL A 250 3.72 18.33 -39.46
N ASP A 251 4.06 19.36 -40.25
CA ASP A 251 3.44 19.62 -41.55
C ASP A 251 1.88 19.72 -41.52
N GLY A 252 1.33 20.25 -40.42
CA GLY A 252 -0.13 20.37 -40.20
C GLY A 252 -0.83 19.08 -39.75
N LYS A 253 -0.06 18.01 -39.53
CA LYS A 253 -0.52 16.72 -39.01
C LYS A 253 -0.31 16.67 -37.50
N VAL A 254 -1.33 16.24 -36.77
CA VAL A 254 -1.29 16.15 -35.30
C VAL A 254 -1.21 14.69 -34.86
N ARG A 255 -0.35 14.42 -33.87
CA ARG A 255 -0.22 13.11 -33.23
C ARG A 255 -0.08 13.26 -31.72
N ASP A 256 -0.86 12.48 -30.97
CA ASP A 256 -0.70 12.37 -29.53
C ASP A 256 0.06 11.10 -29.14
N ASN A 257 1.09 11.27 -28.32
CA ASN A 257 1.90 10.23 -27.71
C ASN A 257 1.63 10.18 -26.20
N ILE A 258 1.25 9.01 -25.68
CA ILE A 258 1.04 8.83 -24.24
C ILE A 258 2.33 8.28 -23.64
N VAL A 259 2.90 8.99 -22.67
CA VAL A 259 4.14 8.62 -22.00
C VAL A 259 3.88 8.42 -20.52
N ALA A 260 4.34 7.30 -19.97
CA ALA A 260 4.25 6.99 -18.55
C ALA A 260 5.63 6.74 -17.97
N TYR A 261 5.96 7.39 -16.86
CA TYR A 261 7.26 7.22 -16.19
C TYR A 261 7.16 7.29 -14.65
N PRO A 262 8.00 6.56 -13.90
CA PRO A 262 7.98 6.58 -12.44
C PRO A 262 8.55 7.90 -11.90
N LEU A 263 7.95 8.43 -10.82
CA LEU A 263 8.45 9.59 -10.07
C LEU A 263 9.29 9.18 -8.86
N ASN A 264 9.08 7.98 -8.32
CA ASN A 264 9.83 7.45 -7.19
C ASN A 264 10.96 6.53 -7.66
N ARG A 265 12.15 7.10 -7.79
CA ARG A 265 13.46 6.50 -7.45
C ARG A 265 14.53 7.54 -7.74
N GLY A 266 15.24 7.96 -6.70
CA GLY A 266 16.53 8.63 -6.90
C GLY A 266 17.42 7.74 -7.76
N THR A 267 18.16 8.38 -8.66
CA THR A 267 19.04 7.83 -9.71
C THR A 267 18.36 7.49 -11.04
N ASN A 268 18.75 8.30 -12.04
CA ASN A 268 18.85 7.89 -13.44
C ASN A 268 19.65 6.57 -13.51
N VAL A 269 18.97 5.43 -13.47
CA VAL A 269 19.55 4.17 -13.92
C VAL A 269 18.97 3.90 -15.30
N ALA A 270 19.61 4.49 -16.32
CA ALA A 270 19.53 3.94 -17.66
C ALA A 270 20.20 2.56 -17.62
N ILE A 271 19.43 1.51 -17.29
CA ILE A 271 19.87 0.15 -17.54
C ILE A 271 19.81 -0.04 -19.06
N LYS A 272 20.94 0.20 -19.73
CA LYS A 272 21.17 -0.36 -21.06
C LYS A 272 21.45 -1.85 -20.87
N THR A 273 20.40 -2.66 -20.81
CA THR A 273 20.52 -4.07 -21.15
C THR A 273 20.29 -4.16 -22.65
N GLU A 274 21.31 -4.61 -23.38
CA GLU A 274 21.12 -5.02 -24.77
C GLU A 274 20.00 -6.08 -24.81
N GLY A 275 18.88 -5.74 -25.44
CA GLY A 275 17.95 -6.74 -25.98
C GLY A 275 16.53 -6.79 -25.43
N GLU A 276 16.19 -6.26 -24.25
CA GLU A 276 14.81 -6.31 -23.75
C GLU A 276 14.41 -5.05 -22.96
N VAL A 277 13.47 -4.30 -23.53
CA VAL A 277 12.82 -3.13 -22.94
C VAL A 277 11.87 -3.60 -21.85
N LEU A 278 12.35 -3.67 -20.60
CA LEU A 278 11.55 -4.19 -19.47
C LEU A 278 10.48 -3.21 -18.95
N PHE A 279 10.62 -1.89 -19.16
CA PHE A 279 9.59 -0.88 -18.85
C PHE A 279 9.80 0.42 -19.67
N GLY A 280 10.07 0.28 -20.96
CA GLY A 280 9.62 1.33 -21.89
C GLY A 280 8.13 1.11 -22.05
N ALA A 281 7.32 2.17 -21.95
CA ALA A 281 6.02 2.14 -22.60
C ALA A 281 6.28 1.54 -23.99
N ALA A 282 5.54 0.51 -24.35
CA ALA A 282 5.46 0.14 -25.75
C ALA A 282 5.10 1.45 -26.45
N VAL A 283 6.08 2.07 -27.09
CA VAL A 283 5.80 2.91 -28.23
C VAL A 283 5.28 1.88 -29.21
N GLU A 284 3.98 1.60 -29.13
CA GLU A 284 3.33 1.04 -30.28
C GLU A 284 3.60 2.09 -31.36
N ASP A 285 4.55 1.77 -32.25
CA ASP A 285 4.53 2.27 -33.61
C ASP A 285 3.24 1.75 -34.25
N VAL A 286 2.10 2.29 -33.80
CA VAL A 286 0.85 2.22 -34.54
C VAL A 286 1.06 3.19 -35.68
N ASP A 287 1.34 2.58 -36.82
CA ASP A 287 1.19 3.06 -38.19
C ASP A 287 0.68 4.52 -38.32
N SER A 288 1.58 5.35 -38.86
CA SER A 288 1.43 6.54 -39.72
C SER A 288 0.25 7.54 -39.63
N ASP A 289 -0.70 7.44 -38.72
CA ASP A 289 -1.94 8.21 -38.85
C ASP A 289 -2.05 9.39 -37.86
N GLU A 290 -2.72 10.43 -38.33
CA GLU A 290 -3.05 11.66 -37.62
C GLU A 290 -4.07 11.37 -36.51
N THR A 291 -3.58 10.94 -35.34
CA THR A 291 -4.44 10.49 -34.24
C THR A 291 -4.33 11.36 -33.00
N ILE A 292 -5.46 11.84 -32.52
CA ILE A 292 -5.64 12.38 -31.17
C ILE A 292 -6.00 11.26 -30.22
N LYS A 293 -5.39 11.24 -29.03
CA LYS A 293 -5.58 10.17 -28.05
C LYS A 293 -6.21 10.68 -26.76
N ASN A 294 -7.37 10.11 -26.46
CA ASN A 294 -8.18 10.43 -25.30
C ASN A 294 -8.07 9.33 -24.26
N ILE A 295 -7.58 9.64 -23.06
CA ILE A 295 -7.61 8.68 -21.96
C ILE A 295 -9.05 8.59 -21.46
N LEU A 296 -9.61 7.38 -21.46
CA LEU A 296 -10.94 7.05 -20.95
C LEU A 296 -10.86 6.44 -19.55
N PHE A 297 -9.88 5.57 -19.35
CA PHE A 297 -9.64 4.88 -18.09
C PHE A 297 -8.16 4.57 -17.93
N LEU A 298 -7.68 4.59 -16.69
CA LEU A 298 -6.30 4.32 -16.37
C LEU A 298 -6.26 3.52 -15.07
N GLY A 299 -5.84 2.25 -15.20
CA GLY A 299 -5.72 1.30 -14.09
C GLY A 299 -4.27 0.96 -13.79
N ASN A 300 -4.06 -0.04 -12.93
CA ASN A 300 -2.72 -0.47 -12.57
C ASN A 300 -1.93 -1.04 -13.76
N ASP A 301 -2.59 -1.82 -14.62
CA ASP A 301 -1.90 -2.63 -15.64
C ASP A 301 -2.46 -2.43 -17.06
N TYR A 302 -3.45 -1.56 -17.23
CA TYR A 302 -4.00 -1.23 -18.55
C TYR A 302 -4.50 0.21 -18.61
N ILE A 303 -4.47 0.77 -19.81
CA ILE A 303 -5.04 2.06 -20.17
C ILE A 303 -6.09 1.84 -21.26
N SER A 304 -7.24 2.51 -21.13
CA SER A 304 -8.24 2.58 -22.18
C SER A 304 -8.14 3.93 -22.86
N ILE A 305 -7.99 3.91 -24.18
CA ILE A 305 -7.84 5.10 -25.01
C ILE A 305 -8.91 5.11 -26.10
N GLU A 306 -9.40 6.29 -26.43
CA GLU A 306 -10.15 6.56 -27.65
C GLU A 306 -9.23 7.29 -28.62
N ASN A 307 -9.16 6.76 -29.85
CA ASN A 307 -8.41 7.38 -30.94
C ASN A 307 -9.40 8.16 -31.82
N ILE A 308 -9.12 9.43 -32.02
CA ILE A 308 -9.86 10.28 -32.97
C ILE A 308 -8.95 10.50 -34.18
N HIS A 309 -9.42 10.06 -35.33
CA HIS A 309 -8.75 10.22 -36.62
C HIS A 309 -9.32 11.43 -37.35
N TYR A 310 -8.45 12.27 -37.93
CA TYR A 310 -8.82 13.44 -38.73
C TYR A 310 -8.45 13.27 -40.20
#